data_AF-A0A377BTQ1-F1
#
_entry.id   AF-A0A377BTQ1-F1
#
_cell.length_a   1.000
_cell.length_b   1.000
_cell.length_c   1.000
_cell.angle_alpha   90.00
_cell.angle_beta   90.00
_cell.angle_gamma   90.00
#
_symmetry.space_group_name_H-M   'P 1'
#
loop_
_entity.id
_entity.type
_entity.pdbx_description
1 polymer ?
#
loop_
_entity_poly.entity_id
_entity_poly.type
_entity_poly.pdbx_seq_one_letter_code
_entity_poly.pdbx_strand_id
1 'polypeptide(L)'
;MRIMFPMIISVEEVRALRKEIEIYKQELRDEGKAFDESIEIGVMVETPAAATIARHLAKEVDFFSIGTNDLTQYTLAVDRGNDMISHLYQPMSPSVLNLIKQVIDASHAEGKWTGMCGELAGDERATLLLLGMGLDEFSMSAISIPRIKKIIRNTNFEDAKVLAEQALAQPTTDELMTLVNKFIEEKTIC
;
A
#
# COMPACT_ATOMS: atom_id res chain seq x y z
N MET A 1 5.90 -13.78 12.98
CA MET A 1 6.30 -13.82 11.55
C MET A 1 5.03 -13.76 10.74
N ARG A 2 5.04 -13.21 9.53
CA ARG A 2 3.87 -13.14 8.64
C ARG A 2 4.26 -13.66 7.26
N ILE A 3 3.33 -14.30 6.56
CA ILE A 3 3.54 -14.75 5.17
C ILE A 3 2.86 -13.74 4.25
N MET A 4 3.52 -13.36 3.16
CA MET A 4 2.93 -12.47 2.17
C MET A 4 3.27 -12.95 0.76
N PHE A 5 2.25 -13.02 -0.10
CA PHE A 5 2.41 -13.46 -1.48
C PHE A 5 2.50 -12.29 -2.45
N PRO A 6 3.54 -12.24 -3.32
CA PRO A 6 3.64 -11.25 -4.38
C PRO A 6 2.78 -11.63 -5.59
N MET A 7 2.57 -10.67 -6.48
CA MET A 7 2.01 -10.81 -7.83
C MET A 7 0.62 -11.45 -7.90
N ILE A 8 -0.18 -11.32 -6.84
CA ILE A 8 -1.56 -11.80 -6.83
C ILE A 8 -2.39 -11.00 -7.82
N ILE A 9 -3.22 -11.68 -8.61
CA ILE A 9 -4.18 -11.07 -9.53
C ILE A 9 -5.61 -11.59 -9.31
N SER A 10 -5.79 -12.68 -8.58
CA SER A 10 -7.06 -13.39 -8.45
C SER A 10 -7.31 -13.96 -7.05
N VAL A 11 -8.58 -14.18 -6.70
CA VAL A 11 -8.97 -14.85 -5.45
C VAL A 11 -8.62 -16.34 -5.51
N GLU A 12 -8.67 -16.92 -6.70
CA GLU A 12 -8.34 -18.29 -7.02
C GLU A 12 -6.90 -18.64 -6.60
N GLU A 13 -5.94 -17.76 -6.91
CA GLU A 13 -4.54 -17.91 -6.46
C GLU A 13 -4.44 -17.93 -4.95
N VAL A 14 -5.10 -16.98 -4.25
CA VAL A 14 -5.06 -16.91 -2.78
C VAL A 14 -5.63 -18.19 -2.16
N ARG A 15 -6.73 -18.72 -2.69
CA ARG A 15 -7.33 -19.97 -2.21
C ARG A 15 -6.45 -21.18 -2.47
N ALA A 16 -5.81 -21.25 -3.64
CA ALA A 16 -4.85 -22.30 -3.96
C ALA A 16 -3.65 -22.26 -3.00
N LEU A 17 -3.08 -21.08 -2.78
CA LEU A 17 -1.95 -20.88 -1.86
C LEU A 17 -2.32 -21.20 -0.41
N ARG A 18 -3.52 -20.82 0.05
CA ARG A 18 -4.01 -21.20 1.39
C ARG A 18 -4.15 -22.71 1.54
N LYS A 19 -4.64 -23.40 0.51
CA LYS A 19 -4.74 -24.86 0.52
C LYS A 19 -3.35 -25.50 0.69
N GLU A 20 -2.35 -25.02 -0.05
CA GLU A 20 -0.97 -25.50 0.09
C GLU A 20 -0.39 -25.21 1.48
N ILE A 21 -0.64 -24.02 2.05
CA ILE A 21 -0.24 -23.70 3.43
C ILE A 21 -0.80 -24.72 4.43
N GLU A 22 -2.08 -25.08 4.32
CA GLU A 22 -2.70 -26.03 5.25
C GLU A 22 -2.14 -27.45 5.08
N ILE A 23 -1.75 -27.85 3.86
CA ILE A 23 -1.02 -29.10 3.62
C ILE A 23 0.33 -29.07 4.36
N TYR A 24 1.14 -28.02 4.16
CA TYR A 24 2.44 -27.90 4.82
C TYR A 24 2.34 -27.79 6.34
N LYS A 25 1.31 -27.12 6.87
CA LYS A 25 1.05 -27.10 8.31
C LYS A 25 0.82 -28.52 8.84
N GLN A 26 0.03 -29.33 8.13
CA GLN A 26 -0.21 -30.71 8.55
C GLN A 26 1.06 -31.57 8.48
N GLU A 27 1.86 -31.44 7.42
CA GLU A 27 3.15 -32.13 7.32
C GLU A 27 4.09 -31.78 8.48
N LEU A 28 4.18 -30.49 8.86
CA LEU A 28 4.97 -30.07 10.01
C LEU A 28 4.45 -30.66 11.33
N ARG A 29 3.14 -30.77 11.51
CA ARG A 29 2.54 -31.45 12.68
C ARG A 29 2.92 -32.94 12.70
N ASP A 30 2.82 -33.62 11.57
CA ASP A 30 3.12 -35.04 11.43
C ASP A 30 4.61 -35.34 11.68
N GLU A 31 5.50 -34.42 11.30
CA GLU A 31 6.93 -34.46 11.58
C GLU A 31 7.31 -34.00 13.00
N GLY A 32 6.35 -33.55 13.81
CA GLY A 32 6.60 -33.03 15.16
C GLY A 32 7.39 -31.72 15.18
N LYS A 33 7.34 -30.92 14.10
CA LYS A 33 8.01 -29.62 13.98
C LYS A 33 7.07 -28.49 14.37
N ALA A 34 7.47 -27.71 15.37
CA ALA A 34 6.68 -26.58 15.84
C ALA A 34 6.64 -25.43 14.83
N PHE A 35 5.48 -24.77 14.72
CA PHE A 35 5.28 -23.53 13.99
C PHE A 35 4.20 -22.69 14.68
N ASP A 36 4.04 -21.44 14.25
CA ASP A 36 2.97 -20.56 14.72
C ASP A 36 1.64 -20.91 14.04
N GLU A 37 0.74 -21.56 14.76
CA GLU A 37 -0.60 -21.95 14.26
C GLU A 37 -1.46 -20.74 13.88
N SER A 38 -1.17 -19.57 14.47
CA SER A 38 -1.84 -18.30 14.23
C SER A 38 -1.13 -17.41 13.21
N ILE A 39 -0.21 -17.96 12.42
CA ILE A 39 0.54 -17.20 11.42
C ILE A 39 -0.40 -16.47 10.44
N GLU A 40 -0.25 -15.15 10.38
CA GLU A 40 -1.03 -14.28 9.49
C GLU A 40 -0.54 -14.44 8.03
N ILE A 41 -1.49 -14.47 7.11
CA ILE A 41 -1.29 -14.61 5.67
C ILE A 41 -1.85 -13.37 4.99
N GLY A 42 -0.96 -12.56 4.41
CA GLY A 42 -1.31 -11.39 3.63
C GLY A 42 -0.99 -11.55 2.15
N VAL A 43 -1.35 -10.54 1.37
CA VAL A 43 -0.97 -10.44 -0.04
C VAL A 43 -0.39 -9.08 -0.35
N MET A 44 0.57 -9.07 -1.27
CA MET A 44 1.08 -7.83 -1.83
C MET A 44 0.10 -7.34 -2.90
N VAL A 45 -0.46 -6.15 -2.71
CA VAL A 45 -1.33 -5.52 -3.70
C VAL A 45 -0.47 -4.64 -4.58
N GLU A 46 0.13 -5.28 -5.58
CA GLU A 46 1.06 -4.66 -6.53
C GLU A 46 0.59 -4.77 -7.99
N THR A 47 -0.60 -5.32 -8.20
CA THR A 47 -1.24 -5.42 -9.51
C THR A 47 -2.56 -4.62 -9.52
N PRO A 48 -2.92 -3.97 -10.65
CA PRO A 48 -4.21 -3.29 -10.79
C PRO A 48 -5.39 -4.26 -10.62
N ALA A 49 -5.20 -5.53 -10.99
CA ALA A 49 -6.18 -6.59 -10.77
C ALA A 49 -6.48 -6.76 -9.28
N ALA A 50 -5.45 -7.00 -8.45
CA ALA A 50 -5.61 -7.13 -7.00
C ALA A 50 -6.22 -5.87 -6.37
N ALA A 51 -5.83 -4.67 -6.81
CA ALA A 51 -6.43 -3.43 -6.32
C ALA A 51 -7.94 -3.35 -6.66
N THR A 52 -8.32 -3.75 -7.88
CA THR A 52 -9.72 -3.76 -8.33
C THR A 52 -10.57 -4.75 -7.53
N ILE A 53 -10.04 -5.93 -7.23
CA ILE A 53 -10.74 -6.98 -6.46
C ILE A 53 -10.41 -6.97 -4.96
N ALA A 54 -9.82 -5.88 -4.44
CA ALA A 54 -9.31 -5.80 -3.07
C ALA A 54 -10.36 -6.17 -2.02
N ARG A 55 -11.64 -5.81 -2.23
CA ARG A 55 -12.73 -6.17 -1.31
C ARG A 55 -13.00 -7.68 -1.23
N HIS A 56 -12.75 -8.42 -2.31
CA HIS A 56 -12.87 -9.87 -2.30
C HIS A 56 -11.64 -10.51 -1.65
N LEU A 57 -10.45 -10.02 -1.99
CA LEU A 57 -9.20 -10.50 -1.39
C LEU A 57 -9.19 -10.25 0.13
N ALA A 58 -9.71 -9.11 0.59
CA ALA A 58 -9.72 -8.73 2.00
C ALA A 58 -10.50 -9.72 2.87
N LYS A 59 -11.44 -10.49 2.30
CA LYS A 59 -12.15 -11.56 3.03
C LYS A 59 -11.32 -12.83 3.21
N GLU A 60 -10.29 -12.98 2.38
CA GLU A 60 -9.50 -14.19 2.22
C GLU A 60 -8.08 -14.03 2.81
N VAL A 61 -7.65 -12.85 3.22
CA VAL A 61 -6.28 -12.61 3.75
C VAL A 61 -6.35 -11.80 5.03
N ASP A 62 -5.31 -11.82 5.85
CA ASP A 62 -5.27 -11.13 7.15
C ASP A 62 -4.81 -9.67 7.02
N PHE A 63 -4.05 -9.33 5.97
CA PHE A 63 -3.57 -7.98 5.71
C PHE A 63 -3.19 -7.77 4.25
N PHE A 64 -3.02 -6.51 3.86
CA PHE A 64 -2.40 -6.12 2.60
C PHE A 64 -1.07 -5.41 2.82
N SER A 65 -0.18 -5.52 1.85
CA SER A 65 0.91 -4.55 1.66
C SER A 65 0.92 -4.07 0.23
N ILE A 66 0.84 -2.77 -0.01
CA ILE A 66 0.86 -2.22 -1.36
C ILE A 66 2.30 -2.16 -1.86
N GLY A 67 2.57 -2.83 -2.97
CA GLY A 67 3.81 -2.71 -3.73
C GLY A 67 3.68 -1.59 -4.76
N THR A 68 3.97 -0.35 -4.36
CA THR A 68 3.69 0.82 -5.23
C THR A 68 4.50 0.83 -6.51
N ASN A 69 5.64 0.15 -6.53
CA ASN A 69 6.52 0.13 -7.69
C ASN A 69 5.86 -0.55 -8.87
N ASP A 70 5.45 -1.80 -8.68
CA ASP A 70 4.80 -2.59 -9.71
C ASP A 70 3.36 -2.12 -9.94
N LEU A 71 2.66 -1.67 -8.89
CA LEU A 71 1.32 -1.09 -9.05
C LEU A 71 1.35 0.14 -9.98
N THR A 72 2.32 1.03 -9.81
CA THR A 72 2.49 2.21 -10.68
C THR A 72 2.81 1.77 -12.11
N GLN A 73 3.77 0.86 -12.28
CA GLN A 73 4.18 0.35 -13.58
C GLN A 73 3.02 -0.27 -14.36
N TYR A 74 2.25 -1.16 -13.72
CA TYR A 74 1.13 -1.83 -14.38
C TYR A 74 -0.09 -0.94 -14.57
N THR A 75 -0.33 0.02 -13.66
CA THR A 75 -1.44 0.98 -13.81
C THR A 75 -1.19 1.95 -14.95
N LEU A 76 0.04 2.46 -15.08
CA LEU A 76 0.42 3.44 -16.09
C LEU A 76 0.92 2.80 -17.39
N ALA A 77 1.14 1.49 -17.40
CA ALA A 77 1.79 0.76 -18.49
C ALA A 77 3.17 1.34 -18.86
N VAL A 78 3.96 1.68 -17.83
CA VAL A 78 5.29 2.30 -17.97
C VAL A 78 6.33 1.47 -17.25
N ASP A 79 7.26 0.89 -18.01
CA ASP A 79 8.44 0.22 -17.46
C ASP A 79 9.41 1.24 -16.85
N ARG A 80 9.62 1.16 -15.53
CA ARG A 80 10.53 2.06 -14.80
C ARG A 80 12.01 1.86 -15.18
N GLY A 81 12.36 0.71 -15.75
CA GLY A 81 13.70 0.43 -16.27
C GLY A 81 13.95 1.02 -17.66
N ASN A 82 12.94 1.61 -18.29
CA ASN A 82 13.05 2.19 -19.62
C ASN A 82 13.22 3.72 -19.55
N ASP A 83 14.45 4.18 -19.74
CA ASP A 83 14.82 5.60 -19.69
C ASP A 83 14.00 6.50 -20.65
N MET A 84 13.49 5.96 -21.76
CA MET A 84 12.72 6.75 -22.72
C MET A 84 11.35 7.17 -22.18
N ILE A 85 10.77 6.39 -21.26
CA ILE A 85 9.42 6.60 -20.73
C ILE A 85 9.39 6.77 -19.20
N SER A 86 10.55 6.78 -18.55
CA SER A 86 10.67 6.93 -17.08
C SER A 86 10.00 8.21 -16.54
N HIS A 87 9.93 9.28 -17.35
CA HIS A 87 9.22 10.52 -17.01
C HIS A 87 7.69 10.35 -16.88
N LEU A 88 7.12 9.29 -17.45
CA LEU A 88 5.71 8.93 -17.30
C LEU A 88 5.45 8.11 -16.03
N TYR A 89 6.49 7.58 -15.38
CA TYR A 89 6.36 6.84 -14.14
C TYR A 89 6.05 7.80 -13.00
N GLN A 90 4.77 7.84 -12.59
CA GLN A 90 4.27 8.78 -11.60
C GLN A 90 3.45 8.08 -10.51
N PRO A 91 4.09 7.63 -9.42
CA PRO A 91 3.41 7.00 -8.29
C PRO A 91 2.40 7.90 -7.59
N MET A 92 2.58 9.22 -7.68
CA MET A 92 1.66 10.23 -7.12
C MET A 92 0.55 10.63 -8.08
N SER A 93 0.34 9.87 -9.16
CA SER A 93 -0.74 10.14 -10.11
C SER A 93 -2.11 9.87 -9.47
N PRO A 94 -3.16 10.62 -9.85
CA PRO A 94 -4.51 10.38 -9.33
C PRO A 94 -4.99 8.94 -9.53
N SER A 95 -4.62 8.27 -10.64
CA SER A 95 -4.99 6.88 -10.91
C SER A 95 -4.40 5.92 -9.87
N VAL A 96 -3.10 6.01 -9.60
CA VAL A 96 -2.42 5.14 -8.64
C VAL A 96 -2.88 5.43 -7.22
N LEU A 97 -2.99 6.70 -6.82
CA LEU A 97 -3.43 7.08 -5.47
C LEU A 97 -4.88 6.66 -5.19
N ASN A 98 -5.79 6.74 -6.17
CA ASN A 98 -7.16 6.24 -6.01
C ASN A 98 -7.20 4.71 -5.85
N LEU A 99 -6.36 3.96 -6.57
CA LEU A 99 -6.23 2.51 -6.35
C LEU A 99 -5.69 2.20 -4.95
N ILE A 100 -4.68 2.95 -4.48
CA ILE A 100 -4.15 2.82 -3.11
C ILE A 100 -5.27 3.06 -2.09
N LYS A 101 -6.09 4.12 -2.27
CA LYS A 101 -7.22 4.40 -1.39
C LYS A 101 -8.25 3.28 -1.38
N GLN A 102 -8.61 2.77 -2.55
CA GLN A 102 -9.53 1.65 -2.70
C GLN A 102 -9.06 0.40 -1.93
N VAL A 103 -7.75 0.11 -1.94
CA VAL A 103 -7.16 -1.03 -1.24
C VAL A 103 -7.17 -0.82 0.28
N ILE A 104 -6.85 0.38 0.75
CA ILE A 104 -6.94 0.74 2.18
C ILE A 104 -8.38 0.60 2.66
N ASP A 105 -9.34 1.18 1.95
CA ASP A 105 -10.76 1.12 2.35
C ASP A 105 -11.30 -0.31 2.33
N ALA A 106 -10.86 -1.13 1.37
CA ALA A 106 -11.24 -2.53 1.30
C ALA A 106 -10.76 -3.36 2.49
N SER A 107 -9.54 -3.10 3.02
CA SER A 107 -9.05 -3.80 4.20
C SER A 107 -9.80 -3.34 5.45
N HIS A 108 -9.98 -2.03 5.63
CA HIS A 108 -10.69 -1.44 6.77
C HIS A 108 -12.14 -1.90 6.84
N ALA A 109 -12.82 -2.04 5.68
CA ALA A 109 -14.19 -2.55 5.61
C ALA A 109 -14.35 -3.99 6.14
N GLU A 110 -13.27 -4.78 6.14
CA GLU A 110 -13.24 -6.15 6.66
C GLU A 110 -12.52 -6.24 8.02
N GLY A 111 -12.27 -5.10 8.68
CA GLY A 111 -11.59 -5.02 9.97
C GLY A 111 -10.10 -5.37 9.92
N LYS A 112 -9.49 -5.27 8.74
CA LYS A 112 -8.08 -5.57 8.48
C LYS A 112 -7.31 -4.28 8.27
N TRP A 113 -6.02 -4.42 7.98
CA TRP A 113 -5.11 -3.31 7.82
C TRP A 113 -4.33 -3.42 6.51
N THR A 114 -3.90 -2.27 6.00
CA THR A 114 -3.09 -2.15 4.78
C THR A 114 -1.78 -1.44 5.10
N GLY A 115 -0.68 -2.15 4.87
CA GLY A 115 0.66 -1.58 4.81
C GLY A 115 1.05 -1.12 3.41
N MET A 116 2.20 -0.48 3.31
CA MET A 116 2.85 -0.17 2.05
C MET A 116 4.33 -0.50 2.15
N CYS A 117 4.81 -1.28 1.18
CA CYS A 117 6.21 -1.56 0.98
C CYS A 117 6.62 -1.00 -0.38
N GLY A 118 7.59 -0.11 -0.41
CA GLY A 118 8.02 0.51 -1.65
C GLY A 118 8.63 1.88 -1.42
N GLU A 119 9.06 2.49 -2.51
CA GLU A 119 9.73 3.79 -2.45
C GLU A 119 8.78 4.89 -1.99
N LEU A 120 7.49 4.79 -2.33
CA LEU A 120 6.49 5.80 -1.96
C LEU A 120 6.27 5.91 -0.45
N ALA A 121 6.35 4.79 0.28
CA ALA A 121 6.27 4.80 1.75
C ALA A 121 7.44 5.55 2.40
N GLY A 122 8.58 5.62 1.71
CA GLY A 122 9.77 6.37 2.13
C GLY A 122 9.86 7.79 1.57
N ASP A 123 8.85 8.25 0.81
CA ASP A 123 8.83 9.58 0.20
C ASP A 123 8.14 10.60 1.12
N GLU A 124 8.89 11.65 1.48
CA GLU A 124 8.41 12.73 2.34
C GLU A 124 7.18 13.44 1.74
N ARG A 125 7.08 13.52 0.42
CA ARG A 125 5.97 14.17 -0.31
C ARG A 125 4.68 13.38 -0.23
N ALA A 126 4.77 12.05 -0.13
CA ALA A 126 3.62 11.16 -0.08
C ALA A 126 3.13 10.92 1.35
N THR A 127 3.99 11.11 2.35
CA THR A 127 3.71 10.73 3.75
C THR A 127 2.40 11.31 4.27
N LEU A 128 2.14 12.61 4.03
CA LEU A 128 0.92 13.28 4.48
C LEU A 128 -0.33 12.70 3.80
N LEU A 129 -0.26 12.44 2.50
CA LEU A 129 -1.36 11.84 1.76
C LEU A 129 -1.62 10.42 2.24
N LEU A 130 -0.59 9.58 2.31
CA LEU A 130 -0.71 8.19 2.75
C LEU A 130 -1.28 8.10 4.17
N LEU A 131 -0.83 8.97 5.07
CA LEU A 131 -1.37 9.08 6.42
C LEU A 131 -2.84 9.46 6.38
N GLY A 132 -3.21 10.51 5.64
CA GLY A 132 -4.59 10.97 5.51
C GLY A 132 -5.52 9.98 4.81
N MET A 133 -4.99 9.16 3.91
CA MET A 133 -5.71 8.07 3.25
C MET A 133 -6.05 6.94 4.21
N GLY A 134 -5.38 6.87 5.38
CA GLY A 134 -5.59 5.84 6.40
C GLY A 134 -4.62 4.66 6.28
N LEU A 135 -3.43 4.84 5.70
CA LEU A 135 -2.43 3.76 5.65
C LEU A 135 -1.98 3.36 7.06
N ASP A 136 -1.98 2.06 7.37
CA ASP A 136 -1.74 1.55 8.73
C ASP A 136 -0.26 1.25 9.01
N GLU A 137 0.50 0.85 7.99
CA GLU A 137 1.91 0.47 8.13
C GLU A 137 2.75 1.07 6.99
N PHE A 138 3.87 1.71 7.36
CA PHE A 138 4.85 2.26 6.42
C PHE A 138 6.16 1.45 6.50
N SER A 139 6.50 0.73 5.43
CA SER A 139 7.72 -0.08 5.33
C SER A 139 8.64 0.45 4.24
N MET A 140 9.88 0.76 4.60
CA MET A 140 10.82 1.54 3.78
C MET A 140 12.29 1.21 4.10
N SER A 141 13.21 1.78 3.31
CA SER A 141 14.64 1.78 3.64
C SER A 141 14.89 2.40 5.02
N ALA A 142 15.74 1.76 5.83
CA ALA A 142 16.01 2.16 7.22
C ALA A 142 16.45 3.63 7.35
N ILE A 143 17.10 4.18 6.32
CA ILE A 143 17.59 5.56 6.29
C ILE A 143 16.44 6.58 6.23
N SER A 144 15.30 6.21 5.62
CA SER A 144 14.12 7.09 5.51
C SER A 144 13.28 7.11 6.80
N ILE A 145 13.37 6.07 7.64
CA ILE A 145 12.53 5.91 8.85
C ILE A 145 12.51 7.16 9.75
N PRO A 146 13.65 7.78 10.12
CA PRO A 146 13.62 8.94 11.00
C PRO A 146 12.86 10.14 10.42
N ARG A 147 12.95 10.33 9.10
CA ARG A 147 12.32 11.46 8.40
C ARG A 147 10.81 11.27 8.32
N ILE A 148 10.37 10.09 7.86
CA ILE A 148 8.94 9.78 7.77
C ILE A 148 8.28 9.75 9.15
N LYS A 149 8.98 9.18 10.15
CA LYS A 149 8.53 9.22 11.55
C LYS A 149 8.37 10.66 12.08
N LYS A 150 9.27 11.58 11.70
CA LYS A 150 9.17 12.99 12.10
C LYS A 150 7.92 13.64 11.48
N ILE A 151 7.67 13.43 10.19
CA ILE A 151 6.49 13.97 9.51
C ILE A 151 5.21 13.46 10.18
N ILE A 152 5.07 12.13 10.37
CA ILE A 152 3.88 11.53 10.98
C ILE A 152 3.65 12.09 12.40
N ARG A 153 4.70 12.19 13.23
CA ARG A 153 4.58 12.70 14.61
C ARG A 153 4.24 14.18 14.70
N ASN A 154 4.50 14.94 13.64
CA ASN A 154 4.25 16.38 13.57
C ASN A 154 2.97 16.70 12.78
N THR A 155 2.18 15.69 12.42
CA THR A 155 0.97 15.85 11.60
C THR A 155 -0.28 15.56 12.43
N ASN A 156 -1.31 16.40 12.25
CA ASN A 156 -2.65 16.07 12.71
C ASN A 156 -3.35 15.18 11.67
N PHE A 157 -3.83 14.01 12.11
CA PHE A 157 -4.45 13.02 11.22
C PHE A 157 -5.72 13.54 10.54
N GLU A 158 -6.58 14.28 11.25
CA GLU A 158 -7.83 14.82 10.68
C GLU A 158 -7.55 15.83 9.57
N ASP A 159 -6.54 16.69 9.76
CA ASP A 159 -6.13 17.64 8.74
C ASP A 159 -5.55 16.92 7.50
N ALA A 160 -4.74 15.87 7.73
CA ALA A 160 -4.19 15.06 6.65
C ALA A 160 -5.29 14.30 5.88
N LYS A 161 -6.32 13.83 6.57
CA LYS A 161 -7.48 13.18 5.94
C LYS A 161 -8.23 14.13 5.00
N VAL A 162 -8.49 15.36 5.43
CA VAL A 162 -9.12 16.39 4.58
C VAL A 162 -8.24 16.68 3.36
N LEU A 163 -6.92 16.79 3.55
CA LEU A 163 -5.98 16.97 2.44
C LEU A 163 -6.06 15.80 1.45
N ALA A 164 -6.04 14.55 1.94
CA ALA A 164 -6.10 13.36 1.09
C ALA A 164 -7.39 13.29 0.27
N GLU A 165 -8.55 13.60 0.87
CA GLU A 165 -9.84 13.64 0.17
C GLU A 165 -9.83 14.68 -0.97
N GLN A 166 -9.27 15.87 -0.74
CA GLN A 166 -9.16 16.92 -1.76
C GLN A 166 -8.16 16.57 -2.86
N ALA A 167 -7.02 16.00 -2.48
CA ALA A 167 -5.95 15.57 -3.38
C ALA A 167 -6.42 14.48 -4.34
N LEU A 168 -7.10 13.45 -3.82
CA LEU A 168 -7.61 12.32 -4.63
C LEU A 168 -8.68 12.73 -5.64
N ALA A 169 -9.35 13.87 -5.41
CA ALA A 169 -10.34 14.44 -6.32
C ALA A 169 -9.72 15.25 -7.47
N GLN A 170 -8.41 15.54 -7.44
CA GLN A 170 -7.76 16.29 -8.51
C GLN A 170 -7.55 15.43 -9.77
N PRO A 171 -7.85 15.96 -10.97
CA PRO A 171 -7.66 15.24 -12.22
C PRO A 171 -6.20 15.11 -12.66
N THR A 172 -5.30 15.95 -12.17
CA THR A 172 -3.89 15.97 -12.57
C THR A 172 -2.94 15.88 -11.37
N THR A 173 -1.75 15.32 -11.60
CA THR A 173 -0.70 15.25 -10.58
C THR A 173 -0.24 16.63 -10.13
N ASP A 174 -0.20 17.60 -11.04
CA ASP A 174 0.28 18.96 -10.72
C ASP A 174 -0.68 19.70 -9.79
N GLU A 175 -2.00 19.58 -10.04
CA GLU A 175 -3.03 20.12 -9.15
C GLU A 175 -2.99 19.45 -7.77
N LEU A 176 -2.82 18.13 -7.75
CA LEU A 176 -2.65 17.35 -6.52
C LEU A 176 -1.43 17.80 -5.72
N MET A 177 -0.27 17.90 -6.37
CA MET A 177 0.98 18.32 -5.73
C MET A 177 0.93 19.77 -5.25
N THR A 178 0.19 20.64 -5.95
CA THR A 178 -0.04 22.02 -5.51
C THR A 178 -0.75 22.06 -4.17
N LEU A 179 -1.77 21.22 -3.95
CA LEU A 179 -2.47 21.10 -2.67
C LEU A 179 -1.55 20.60 -1.56
N VAL A 180 -0.76 19.56 -1.85
CA VAL A 180 0.19 18.99 -0.88
C VAL A 180 1.24 20.02 -0.47
N ASN A 181 1.84 20.73 -1.43
CA ASN A 181 2.85 21.74 -1.16
C ASN A 181 2.29 22.90 -0.34
N LYS A 182 1.09 23.38 -0.69
CA LYS A 182 0.41 24.44 0.07
C LYS A 182 0.14 24.02 1.51
N PHE A 183 -0.33 22.80 1.73
CA PHE A 183 -0.56 22.28 3.07
C PHE A 183 0.74 22.20 3.90
N ILE A 184 1.84 21.75 3.28
CA ILE A 184 3.16 21.72 3.92
C ILE A 184 3.60 23.13 4.31
N GLU A 185 3.48 24.10 3.42
CA GLU A 185 3.84 25.50 3.71
C GLU A 185 3.04 26.07 4.89
N GLU A 186 1.71 25.90 4.88
CA GLU A 186 0.83 26.42 5.94
C GLU A 186 1.10 25.78 7.31
N LYS A 187 1.47 24.48 7.34
CA LYS A 187 1.72 23.74 8.58
C LYS A 187 3.16 23.80 9.08
N THR A 188 4.13 24.15 8.22
CA THR A 188 5.55 24.30 8.61
C THR A 188 5.84 25.67 9.23
N ILE A 189 4.92 26.64 9.07
CA ILE A 189 5.04 28.00 9.63
C ILE A 189 4.60 28.08 11.12
N CYS A 190 4.12 26.98 11.71
CA CYS A 190 3.72 26.89 13.13
C CYS A 190 4.76 26.17 14.00
#